data_AF-A0A1D6PLI5-F1
#
_entry.id   AF-A0A1D6PLI5-F1
#
_cell.length_a   1.000
_cell.length_b   1.000
_cell.length_c   1.000
_cell.angle_alpha   90.00
_cell.angle_beta   90.00
_cell.angle_gamma   90.00
#
_symmetry.space_group_name_H-M   'P 1'
#
loop_
_entity.id
_entity.type
_entity.pdbx_description
1 polymer ?
#
loop_
_entity_poly.entity_id
_entity_poly.type
_entity_poly.pdbx_seq_one_letter_code
_entity_poly.pdbx_strand_id
1 'polypeptide(L)'
;MSRKDEKVDSLVKMGFPEDEAALAITRCGDASISVLVDSIYASQTAGDGYCGNLSDYEDNSYGGRSTGNKKKRKRYGGQAQGSRGPLDGSCDEPMPLPHPMVGFNLPDQWSRRVDRSLPAQAIGPPYFYYENVALAPKGVWTTISRFLYDIQPEFVDSKYFCAAARKRGYIHNLPLENRSPLLPIPPKTISEAFPRTKRWWPSWDPRRQFNCLQTCVSSAKLLERIRVALTNSSDPPPPRVQKYVLEECRKWNLAWVGLNKVAPLEPDEMEFLLGFPKDHTRGISRTERYRSLGNSFQVDTVAYHLSVLKDLFPQGMNVLSLFSGIGGAEVALHRLGIQMNTVISVEKSEVNRTILKSWWDQTQTGTLIEITDVQTLSSERIEAYIRRIGGFDLVIGGSPCNNLTGSNRHHRDGLEGEHSALFHHYFRILHAVKSIMERL
;
A
#
# COMPACT_ATOMS: atom_id res chain seq x y z
N MET A 1 -42.61 5.26 -29.77
CA MET A 1 -41.91 4.93 -28.51
C MET A 1 -40.72 5.87 -28.39
N SER A 2 -40.46 6.43 -27.21
CA SER A 2 -39.29 7.28 -26.98
C SER A 2 -38.02 6.44 -27.04
N ARG A 3 -36.88 7.03 -27.44
CA ARG A 3 -35.57 6.35 -27.44
C ARG A 3 -35.20 5.79 -26.04
N LYS A 4 -35.77 6.38 -24.99
CA LYS A 4 -35.67 5.89 -23.61
C LYS A 4 -36.46 4.59 -23.39
N ASP A 5 -37.68 4.50 -23.95
CA ASP A 5 -38.56 3.33 -23.81
C ASP A 5 -37.97 2.09 -24.50
N GLU A 6 -37.29 2.26 -25.64
CA GLU A 6 -36.60 1.17 -26.35
C GLU A 6 -35.42 0.60 -25.55
N LYS A 7 -34.73 1.44 -24.76
CA LYS A 7 -33.61 1.02 -23.91
C LYS A 7 -34.10 0.32 -22.64
N VAL A 8 -35.22 0.78 -22.05
CA VAL A 8 -35.87 0.06 -20.95
C VAL A 8 -36.30 -1.33 -21.41
N ASP A 9 -36.99 -1.44 -22.56
CA ASP A 9 -37.43 -2.73 -23.10
C ASP A 9 -36.24 -3.68 -23.40
N SER A 10 -35.11 -3.13 -23.87
CA SER A 10 -33.88 -3.90 -24.08
C SER A 10 -33.26 -4.43 -22.79
N LEU A 11 -33.29 -3.65 -21.70
CA LEU A 11 -32.79 -4.06 -20.39
C LEU A 11 -33.73 -5.08 -19.71
N VAL A 12 -35.04 -4.91 -19.86
CA VAL A 12 -36.03 -5.87 -19.36
C VAL A 12 -35.90 -7.21 -20.09
N LYS A 13 -35.67 -7.21 -21.41
CA LYS A 13 -35.35 -8.44 -22.17
C LYS A 13 -34.04 -9.12 -21.74
N MET A 14 -33.11 -8.38 -21.12
CA MET A 14 -31.90 -8.94 -20.52
C MET A 14 -32.13 -9.48 -19.10
N GLY A 15 -33.35 -9.38 -18.56
CA GLY A 15 -33.75 -9.95 -17.28
C GLY A 15 -33.71 -8.99 -16.09
N PHE A 16 -33.53 -7.69 -16.32
CA PHE A 16 -33.54 -6.69 -15.25
C PHE A 16 -34.96 -6.20 -14.93
N PRO A 17 -35.29 -5.93 -13.66
CA PRO A 17 -36.54 -5.29 -13.28
C PRO A 17 -36.74 -3.93 -13.98
N GLU A 18 -37.98 -3.62 -14.39
CA GLU A 18 -38.30 -2.41 -15.17
C GLU A 18 -38.03 -1.12 -14.37
N ASP A 19 -38.27 -1.15 -13.07
CA ASP A 19 -37.98 -0.06 -12.14
C ASP A 19 -36.48 0.23 -12.03
N GLU A 20 -35.63 -0.80 -11.95
CA GLU A 20 -34.17 -0.65 -11.95
C GLU A 20 -33.64 -0.15 -13.30
N ALA A 21 -34.20 -0.64 -14.41
CA ALA A 21 -33.84 -0.19 -15.75
C ALA A 21 -34.19 1.29 -15.97
N ALA A 22 -35.36 1.74 -15.51
CA ALA A 22 -35.77 3.14 -15.57
C ALA A 22 -34.91 4.04 -14.67
N LEU A 23 -34.54 3.55 -13.46
CA LEU A 23 -33.66 4.27 -12.55
C LEU A 23 -32.23 4.41 -13.11
N ALA A 24 -31.71 3.36 -13.77
CA ALA A 24 -30.39 3.40 -14.40
C ALA A 24 -30.32 4.45 -15.52
N ILE A 25 -31.38 4.56 -16.33
CA ILE A 25 -31.48 5.60 -17.38
C ILE A 25 -31.59 7.00 -16.76
N THR A 26 -32.28 7.13 -15.62
CA THR A 26 -32.36 8.40 -14.89
C THR A 26 -31.01 8.83 -14.30
N ARG A 27 -30.24 7.87 -13.75
CA ARG A 27 -28.90 8.12 -13.18
C ARG A 27 -27.84 8.41 -14.23
N CYS A 28 -27.85 7.68 -15.35
CA CYS A 28 -26.77 7.71 -16.35
C CYS A 28 -27.11 8.49 -17.63
N GLY A 29 -28.34 8.98 -17.78
CA GLY A 29 -28.80 9.69 -18.97
C GLY A 29 -28.91 8.77 -20.21
N ASP A 30 -28.77 9.35 -21.41
CA ASP A 30 -28.86 8.60 -22.69
C ASP A 30 -27.58 7.77 -23.00
N ALA A 31 -27.03 7.06 -22.01
CA ALA A 31 -25.83 6.24 -22.11
C ALA A 31 -26.04 4.94 -22.90
N SER A 32 -24.95 4.23 -23.24
CA SER A 32 -25.02 2.92 -23.91
C SER A 32 -25.57 1.83 -22.97
N ILE A 33 -26.17 0.77 -23.53
CA ILE A 33 -26.75 -0.34 -22.76
C ILE A 33 -25.71 -0.96 -21.80
N SER A 34 -24.44 -1.06 -22.21
CA SER A 34 -23.36 -1.55 -21.34
C SER A 34 -23.19 -0.73 -20.06
N VAL A 35 -23.28 0.60 -20.16
CA VAL A 35 -23.14 1.52 -19.01
C VAL A 35 -24.36 1.46 -18.11
N LEU A 36 -25.55 1.26 -18.69
CA LEU A 36 -26.78 1.09 -17.92
C LEU A 36 -26.78 -0.23 -17.13
N VAL A 37 -26.30 -1.33 -17.74
CA VAL A 37 -26.13 -2.62 -17.07
C VAL A 37 -25.12 -2.52 -15.92
N ASP A 38 -23.97 -1.89 -16.16
CA ASP A 38 -22.96 -1.67 -15.11
C ASP A 38 -23.51 -0.84 -13.93
N SER A 39 -24.37 0.15 -14.23
CA SER A 39 -25.06 0.98 -13.22
C SER A 39 -26.07 0.19 -12.38
N ILE A 40 -26.84 -0.70 -13.01
CA ILE A 40 -27.79 -1.58 -12.30
C ILE A 40 -27.03 -2.49 -11.33
N TYR A 41 -25.98 -3.17 -11.81
CA TYR A 41 -25.16 -4.03 -10.96
C TYR A 41 -24.48 -3.27 -9.83
N ALA A 42 -23.95 -2.08 -10.10
CA ALA A 42 -23.35 -1.23 -9.08
C ALA A 42 -24.36 -0.87 -7.97
N SER A 43 -25.63 -0.64 -8.33
CA SER A 43 -26.67 -0.35 -7.34
C SER A 43 -27.18 -1.56 -6.58
N GLN A 44 -27.25 -2.73 -7.20
CA GLN A 44 -27.57 -3.99 -6.50
C GLN A 44 -26.48 -4.36 -5.49
N THR A 45 -25.20 -4.09 -5.81
CA THR A 45 -24.10 -4.29 -4.86
C THR A 45 -24.05 -3.28 -3.71
N ALA A 46 -24.80 -2.17 -3.83
CA ALA A 46 -24.90 -1.14 -2.78
C ALA A 46 -26.16 -1.28 -1.91
N GLY A 47 -27.06 -2.22 -2.22
CA GLY A 47 -28.41 -2.31 -1.65
C GLY A 47 -28.59 -3.10 -0.35
N ASP A 48 -27.59 -3.84 0.14
CA ASP A 48 -27.71 -4.63 1.38
C ASP A 48 -27.34 -3.82 2.65
N GLY A 49 -27.97 -2.66 2.81
CA GLY A 49 -27.77 -1.78 3.97
C GLY A 49 -28.84 -0.70 4.08
N TYR A 50 -30.06 -1.07 4.48
CA TYR A 50 -31.09 -0.11 4.86
C TYR A 50 -30.69 0.68 6.13
N CYS A 51 -30.61 2.00 6.03
CA CYS A 51 -31.30 2.93 6.95
C CYS A 51 -31.37 4.36 6.39
N GLY A 52 -32.60 4.83 6.14
CA GLY A 52 -33.15 6.07 6.73
C GLY A 52 -32.59 7.45 6.34
N ASN A 53 -33.33 8.12 5.43
CA ASN A 53 -33.53 9.56 5.21
C ASN A 53 -32.95 10.57 6.23
N LEU A 54 -32.31 11.63 5.69
CA LEU A 54 -32.45 13.04 6.08
C LEU A 54 -31.98 13.91 4.88
N SER A 55 -32.90 14.34 4.01
CA SER A 55 -33.50 15.69 3.94
C SER A 55 -32.55 16.83 3.52
N ASP A 56 -32.86 17.35 2.33
CA ASP A 56 -32.88 18.77 1.93
C ASP A 56 -31.64 19.64 2.17
N TYR A 57 -30.93 19.96 1.07
CA TYR A 57 -30.58 21.35 0.80
C TYR A 57 -30.70 21.63 -0.69
N GLU A 58 -31.62 22.54 -0.99
CA GLU A 58 -31.95 23.04 -2.31
C GLU A 58 -30.78 23.79 -2.97
N ASP A 59 -30.70 23.54 -4.27
CA ASP A 59 -30.15 24.37 -5.32
C ASP A 59 -30.53 25.85 -5.16
N ASN A 60 -29.56 26.75 -5.34
CA ASN A 60 -29.82 27.96 -6.10
C ASN A 60 -28.55 28.73 -6.50
N SER A 61 -28.48 28.97 -7.81
CA SER A 61 -28.34 30.30 -8.42
C SER A 61 -26.99 30.74 -9.04
N TYR A 62 -27.04 30.73 -10.38
CA TYR A 62 -26.69 31.81 -11.32
C TYR A 62 -25.26 32.37 -11.42
N GLY A 63 -24.71 32.22 -12.63
CA GLY A 63 -24.37 33.40 -13.43
C GLY A 63 -22.97 33.46 -14.05
N GLY A 64 -22.93 33.68 -15.37
CA GLY A 64 -21.89 34.54 -15.96
C GLY A 64 -20.88 33.88 -16.89
N ARG A 65 -21.25 33.75 -18.18
CA ARG A 65 -20.30 33.63 -19.29
C ARG A 65 -19.40 34.88 -19.35
N SER A 66 -18.09 34.68 -19.55
CA SER A 66 -17.29 35.62 -20.34
C SER A 66 -16.14 34.93 -21.07
N THR A 67 -16.21 35.08 -22.38
CA THR A 67 -15.23 34.77 -23.42
C THR A 67 -14.04 35.74 -23.35
N GLY A 68 -12.81 35.26 -23.50
CA GLY A 68 -11.63 36.13 -23.48
C GLY A 68 -10.31 35.50 -23.95
N ASN A 69 -10.19 35.37 -25.27
CA ASN A 69 -8.98 35.33 -26.10
C ASN A 69 -7.60 34.97 -25.51
N LYS A 70 -7.05 33.87 -26.07
CA LYS A 70 -5.64 33.53 -26.16
C LYS A 70 -4.83 34.64 -26.84
N LYS A 71 -3.77 35.15 -26.17
CA LYS A 71 -2.62 35.75 -26.87
C LYS A 71 -1.29 35.28 -26.26
N LYS A 72 -0.54 34.58 -27.11
CA LYS A 72 0.88 34.23 -26.98
C LYS A 72 1.73 35.46 -26.65
N ARG A 73 2.72 35.31 -25.77
CA ARG A 73 3.95 36.11 -25.85
C ARG A 73 5.19 35.24 -25.65
N LYS A 74 6.08 35.34 -26.63
CA LYS A 74 7.31 34.58 -26.84
C LYS A 74 8.40 34.98 -25.83
N ARG A 75 9.24 33.99 -25.52
CA ARG A 75 10.54 34.05 -24.85
C ARG A 75 11.55 34.95 -25.57
N TYR A 76 12.41 35.60 -24.80
CA TYR A 76 13.78 35.98 -25.16
C TYR A 76 14.70 35.57 -23.99
N GLY A 77 15.85 34.94 -24.30
CA GLY A 77 16.93 34.61 -23.35
C GLY A 77 17.94 35.76 -23.24
N GLY A 78 19.04 35.75 -22.49
CA GLY A 78 19.70 34.94 -21.45
C GLY A 78 20.75 35.89 -20.82
N GLN A 79 21.20 35.79 -19.57
CA GLN A 79 22.37 35.04 -19.09
C GLN A 79 22.71 35.49 -17.64
N ALA A 80 23.27 34.54 -16.88
CA ALA A 80 24.27 34.66 -15.81
C ALA A 80 23.95 35.26 -14.40
N GLN A 81 24.12 34.34 -13.43
CA GLN A 81 24.67 34.46 -12.07
C GLN A 81 23.84 35.07 -10.93
N GLY A 82 23.53 34.17 -9.97
CA GLY A 82 23.80 34.42 -8.55
C GLY A 82 22.60 34.84 -7.71
N SER A 83 22.40 34.08 -6.63
CA SER A 83 21.69 34.46 -5.40
C SER A 83 20.21 34.05 -5.31
N ARG A 84 19.96 33.12 -4.37
CA ARG A 84 18.70 32.86 -3.65
C ARG A 84 17.44 32.72 -4.52
N GLY A 85 17.04 31.47 -4.77
CA GLY A 85 15.71 31.16 -5.30
C GLY A 85 14.62 31.64 -4.33
N PRO A 86 13.52 32.25 -4.83
CA PRO A 86 12.42 32.69 -3.99
C PRO A 86 11.66 31.48 -3.43
N LEU A 87 11.33 31.56 -2.15
CA LEU A 87 10.22 30.82 -1.55
C LEU A 87 8.92 31.31 -2.20
N ASP A 88 8.56 30.76 -3.35
CA ASP A 88 7.23 30.87 -3.93
C ASP A 88 6.67 29.44 -4.08
N GLY A 89 5.73 29.12 -3.19
CA GLY A 89 5.16 27.80 -3.01
C GLY A 89 4.21 27.43 -4.13
N SER A 90 4.75 26.88 -5.21
CA SER A 90 4.00 25.96 -6.05
C SER A 90 3.88 24.63 -5.30
N CYS A 91 2.73 24.41 -4.66
CA CYS A 91 2.34 23.11 -4.10
C CYS A 91 2.13 22.00 -5.17
N ASP A 92 2.39 22.28 -6.45
CA ASP A 92 1.89 21.49 -7.57
C ASP A 92 2.94 20.58 -8.25
N GLU A 93 4.22 20.68 -7.90
CA GLU A 93 5.24 19.79 -8.46
C GLU A 93 5.34 18.48 -7.67
N PRO A 94 5.19 17.31 -8.33
CA PRO A 94 5.35 16.02 -7.67
C PRO A 94 6.79 15.84 -7.20
N MET A 95 6.96 15.38 -5.95
CA MET A 95 8.27 15.00 -5.42
C MET A 95 8.92 13.96 -6.36
N PRO A 96 10.13 14.22 -6.89
CA PRO A 96 10.75 13.33 -7.87
C PRO A 96 11.13 12.01 -7.21
N LEU A 97 10.64 10.89 -7.76
CA LEU A 97 11.04 9.56 -7.32
C LEU A 97 12.45 9.25 -7.83
N PRO A 98 13.38 8.80 -6.97
CA PRO A 98 14.74 8.49 -7.39
C PRO A 98 14.76 7.32 -8.38
N HIS A 99 15.67 7.35 -9.34
CA HIS A 99 15.91 6.23 -10.24
C HIS A 99 17.42 5.92 -10.28
N PRO A 100 17.88 4.80 -9.69
CA PRO A 100 17.11 3.72 -9.06
C PRO A 100 16.56 4.06 -7.65
N MET A 101 15.43 3.45 -7.25
CA MET A 101 14.84 3.57 -5.88
C MET A 101 15.56 2.67 -4.88
N VAL A 102 16.74 3.08 -4.45
CA VAL A 102 17.63 2.28 -3.57
C VAL A 102 17.59 2.72 -2.10
N GLY A 103 16.73 3.66 -1.73
CA GLY A 103 16.74 4.26 -0.41
C GLY A 103 18.00 5.09 -0.15
N PHE A 104 18.37 5.22 1.13
CA PHE A 104 19.59 5.90 1.55
C PHE A 104 20.81 4.97 1.51
N ASN A 105 20.62 3.67 1.74
CA ASN A 105 21.64 2.64 1.59
C ASN A 105 21.01 1.26 1.30
N LEU A 106 21.75 0.41 0.58
CA LEU A 106 21.38 -1.00 0.37
C LEU A 106 22.43 -1.92 1.00
N PRO A 107 22.06 -3.16 1.40
CA PRO A 107 22.97 -4.12 2.01
C PRO A 107 24.26 -4.37 1.21
N ASP A 108 24.16 -4.36 -0.13
CA ASP A 108 25.25 -4.74 -1.03
C ASP A 108 26.01 -3.53 -1.61
N GLN A 109 25.66 -2.29 -1.23
CA GLN A 109 26.29 -1.08 -1.75
C GLN A 109 27.04 -0.34 -0.63
N TRP A 110 28.37 -0.35 -0.69
CA TRP A 110 29.23 0.49 0.15
C TRP A 110 28.99 1.97 -0.16
N SER A 111 28.08 2.56 0.62
CA SER A 111 28.06 3.94 1.11
C SER A 111 28.25 5.06 0.08
N ARG A 112 27.16 5.57 -0.49
CA ARG A 112 27.00 7.02 -0.53
C ARG A 112 26.59 7.45 0.88
N ARG A 113 27.45 8.18 1.60
CA ARG A 113 27.01 8.84 2.84
C ARG A 113 25.91 9.81 2.46
N VAL A 114 24.69 9.53 2.88
CA VAL A 114 23.59 10.48 2.80
C VAL A 114 23.73 11.38 4.01
N ASP A 115 24.17 12.61 3.79
CA ASP A 115 24.17 13.63 4.82
C ASP A 115 22.72 14.04 5.08
N ARG A 116 22.15 13.53 6.18
CA ARG A 116 20.78 13.83 6.61
C ARG A 116 20.82 14.50 7.98
N SER A 117 20.67 15.82 7.97
CA SER A 117 20.42 16.58 9.20
C SER A 117 18.94 16.50 9.57
N LEU A 118 18.66 16.10 10.81
CA LEU A 118 17.30 16.09 11.36
C LEU A 118 17.07 17.32 12.23
N PRO A 119 15.89 17.97 12.16
CA PRO A 119 15.52 19.00 13.11
C PRO A 119 15.55 18.47 14.55
N ALA A 120 15.92 19.30 15.52
CA ALA A 120 16.00 18.89 16.92
C ALA A 120 14.71 18.23 17.45
N GLN A 121 13.55 18.71 17.02
CA GLN A 121 12.24 18.16 17.38
C GLN A 121 12.01 16.74 16.85
N ALA A 122 12.65 16.38 15.73
CA ALA A 122 12.54 15.06 15.13
C ALA A 122 13.49 14.03 15.76
N ILE A 123 14.51 14.47 16.49
CA ILE A 123 15.51 13.61 17.11
C ILE A 123 14.91 12.94 18.36
N GLY A 124 15.49 11.79 18.73
CA GLY A 124 15.27 11.13 20.01
C GLY A 124 14.42 9.87 19.94
N PRO A 125 14.21 9.22 21.09
CA PRO A 125 12.99 8.47 21.35
C PRO A 125 11.78 9.44 21.52
N PRO A 126 10.56 9.01 21.14
CA PRO A 126 10.31 7.83 20.34
C PRO A 126 10.95 7.97 18.95
N TYR A 127 11.61 6.90 18.52
CA TYR A 127 11.85 6.71 17.10
C TYR A 127 10.49 6.54 16.42
N PHE A 128 10.35 6.99 15.19
CA PHE A 128 9.14 6.79 14.44
C PHE A 128 9.44 6.29 13.03
N TYR A 129 8.49 5.53 12.49
CA TYR A 129 8.62 4.93 11.17
C TYR A 129 7.26 4.86 10.48
N TYR A 130 7.11 5.64 9.41
CA TYR A 130 5.88 5.72 8.64
C TYR A 130 6.10 5.26 7.20
N GLU A 131 5.28 4.32 6.74
CA GLU A 131 5.30 3.80 5.36
C GLU A 131 4.11 4.29 4.55
N ASN A 132 4.36 4.57 3.26
CA ASN A 132 3.30 4.83 2.28
C ASN A 132 3.74 4.41 0.86
N VAL A 133 2.79 4.29 -0.07
CA VAL A 133 3.05 3.96 -1.47
C VAL A 133 3.93 5.04 -2.13
N ALA A 134 5.02 4.63 -2.80
CA ALA A 134 5.93 5.58 -3.44
C ALA A 134 5.21 6.40 -4.54
N LEU A 135 4.39 5.74 -5.35
CA LEU A 135 3.61 6.34 -6.44
C LEU A 135 2.30 6.99 -5.94
N ALA A 136 2.37 7.72 -4.83
CA ALA A 136 1.22 8.45 -4.28
C ALA A 136 0.81 9.64 -5.19
N PRO A 137 -0.44 10.13 -5.09
CA PRO A 137 -0.90 11.32 -5.79
C PRO A 137 -0.01 12.54 -5.53
N LYS A 138 -0.07 13.53 -6.44
CA LYS A 138 0.70 14.77 -6.30
C LYS A 138 0.39 15.46 -4.97
N GLY A 139 1.41 16.06 -4.35
CA GLY A 139 1.28 16.75 -3.06
C GLY A 139 1.25 15.83 -1.83
N VAL A 140 0.95 14.53 -1.97
CA VAL A 140 0.86 13.61 -0.81
C VAL A 140 2.17 13.53 -0.03
N TRP A 141 3.29 13.26 -0.73
CA TRP A 141 4.60 13.19 -0.07
C TRP A 141 5.05 14.54 0.51
N THR A 142 4.72 15.65 -0.16
CA THR A 142 4.99 17.00 0.35
C THR A 142 4.25 17.25 1.65
N THR A 143 2.97 16.87 1.72
CA THR A 143 2.17 16.96 2.96
C THR A 143 2.72 16.05 4.05
N ILE A 144 2.96 14.76 3.76
CA ILE A 144 3.48 13.82 4.77
C ILE A 144 4.82 14.31 5.31
N SER A 145 5.74 14.73 4.43
CA SER A 145 7.03 15.32 4.82
C SER A 145 6.85 16.53 5.73
N ARG A 146 5.98 17.48 5.35
CA ARG A 146 5.71 18.69 6.13
C ARG A 146 5.19 18.40 7.54
N PHE A 147 4.28 17.43 7.68
CA PHE A 147 3.74 17.04 9.00
C PHE A 147 4.74 16.23 9.82
N LEU A 148 5.64 15.46 9.18
CA LEU A 148 6.67 14.67 9.84
C LEU A 148 8.02 15.38 9.84
N TYR A 149 8.02 16.64 10.31
CA TYR A 149 9.22 17.44 10.58
C TYR A 149 10.10 17.75 9.36
N ASP A 150 9.49 17.91 8.19
CA ASP A 150 10.17 18.16 6.91
C ASP A 150 11.24 17.10 6.57
N ILE A 151 11.09 15.89 7.10
CA ILE A 151 12.02 14.79 6.84
C ILE A 151 11.79 14.24 5.44
N GLN A 152 12.88 14.16 4.67
CA GLN A 152 12.84 13.53 3.35
C GLN A 152 12.49 12.04 3.42
N PRO A 153 11.53 11.56 2.62
CA PRO A 153 11.20 10.15 2.53
C PRO A 153 12.33 9.32 1.90
N GLU A 154 12.61 8.18 2.51
CA GLU A 154 13.45 7.13 1.95
C GLU A 154 12.65 6.29 0.96
N PHE A 155 12.84 6.51 -0.34
CA PHE A 155 12.18 5.72 -1.40
C PHE A 155 12.98 4.48 -1.77
N VAL A 156 12.42 3.30 -1.49
CA VAL A 156 13.06 2.02 -1.81
C VAL A 156 12.08 1.05 -2.46
N ASP A 157 12.60 0.24 -3.38
CA ASP A 157 11.88 -0.86 -4.01
C ASP A 157 12.32 -2.19 -3.39
N SER A 158 11.39 -2.94 -2.79
CA SER A 158 11.71 -4.22 -2.15
C SER A 158 12.27 -5.29 -3.09
N LYS A 159 12.31 -5.05 -4.41
CA LYS A 159 13.03 -5.93 -5.35
C LYS A 159 14.53 -6.12 -5.03
N TYR A 160 15.12 -5.22 -4.24
CA TYR A 160 16.51 -5.36 -3.78
C TYR A 160 16.63 -6.30 -2.57
N PHE A 161 15.52 -6.54 -1.89
CA PHE A 161 15.42 -7.39 -0.71
C PHE A 161 14.79 -8.74 -1.03
N CYS A 162 13.84 -8.85 -1.95
CA CYS A 162 13.20 -10.14 -2.28
C CYS A 162 12.86 -10.28 -3.78
N ALA A 163 12.26 -11.41 -4.15
CA ALA A 163 11.88 -11.73 -5.52
C ALA A 163 10.62 -11.01 -6.03
N ALA A 164 10.04 -10.07 -5.28
CA ALA A 164 8.88 -9.28 -5.66
C ALA A 164 9.13 -7.78 -5.50
N ALA A 165 8.84 -7.00 -6.54
CA ALA A 165 8.99 -5.54 -6.50
C ALA A 165 7.90 -4.91 -5.62
N ARG A 166 8.27 -3.97 -4.75
CA ARG A 166 7.33 -3.22 -3.90
C ARG A 166 7.90 -1.84 -3.63
N LYS A 167 7.44 -0.85 -4.40
CA LYS A 167 7.93 0.53 -4.32
C LYS A 167 7.22 1.27 -3.20
N ARG A 168 7.96 1.69 -2.19
CA ARG A 168 7.45 2.41 -1.01
C ARG A 168 8.35 3.58 -0.66
N GLY A 169 7.76 4.56 0.01
CA GLY A 169 8.50 5.61 0.71
C GLY A 169 8.37 5.40 2.21
N TYR A 170 9.43 5.71 2.93
CA TYR A 170 9.50 5.58 4.38
C TYR A 170 9.98 6.88 4.99
N ILE A 171 9.21 7.47 5.92
CA ILE A 171 9.66 8.63 6.69
C ILE A 171 9.89 8.17 8.12
N HIS A 172 11.10 8.41 8.62
CA HIS A 172 11.53 8.00 9.93
C HIS A 172 12.65 8.89 10.44
N ASN A 173 12.88 8.90 11.75
CA ASN A 173 14.02 9.55 12.41
C ASN A 173 15.14 8.56 12.80
N LEU A 174 15.07 7.30 12.35
CA LEU A 174 16.09 6.28 12.64
C LEU A 174 17.49 6.67 12.14
N PRO A 175 18.56 6.23 12.84
CA PRO A 175 19.92 6.26 12.32
C PRO A 175 20.06 5.50 11.00
N LEU A 176 20.99 5.95 10.15
CA LEU A 176 21.26 5.33 8.84
C LEU A 176 22.52 4.45 8.86
N GLU A 177 23.41 4.68 9.82
CA GLU A 177 24.66 3.95 9.97
C GLU A 177 24.44 2.59 10.63
N ASN A 178 25.30 1.62 10.29
CA ASN A 178 25.29 0.26 10.86
C ASN A 178 24.01 -0.55 10.61
N ARG A 179 23.25 -0.24 9.56
CA ARG A 179 22.16 -1.13 9.09
C ARG A 179 22.72 -2.48 8.66
N SER A 180 22.02 -3.55 9.00
CA SER A 180 22.37 -4.92 8.61
C SER A 180 21.17 -5.66 8.03
N PRO A 181 21.37 -6.48 6.96
CA PRO A 181 20.29 -7.28 6.39
C PRO A 181 19.89 -8.44 7.33
N LEU A 182 18.63 -8.86 7.24
CA LEU A 182 18.21 -10.12 7.86
C LEU A 182 18.92 -11.32 7.23
N LEU A 183 19.26 -12.28 8.08
CA LEU A 183 19.79 -13.57 7.67
C LEU A 183 18.77 -14.68 7.95
N PRO A 184 18.68 -15.71 7.09
CA PRO A 184 19.37 -15.82 5.78
C PRO A 184 18.83 -14.80 4.78
N ILE A 185 19.67 -14.40 3.82
CA ILE A 185 19.27 -13.45 2.77
C ILE A 185 18.18 -14.13 1.90
N PRO A 186 16.99 -13.54 1.79
CA PRO A 186 15.92 -14.09 0.96
C PRO A 186 16.27 -14.09 -0.54
N PRO A 187 15.66 -15.00 -1.32
CA PRO A 187 15.90 -15.09 -2.77
C PRO A 187 15.43 -13.81 -3.48
N LYS A 188 16.24 -13.35 -4.44
CA LYS A 188 15.96 -12.10 -5.19
C LYS A 188 15.33 -12.36 -6.56
N THR A 189 15.28 -13.61 -7.00
CA THR A 189 14.65 -13.99 -8.28
C THR A 189 13.58 -15.08 -8.13
N ILE A 190 12.63 -15.12 -9.07
CA ILE A 190 11.56 -16.14 -9.11
C ILE A 190 12.14 -17.55 -9.14
N SER A 191 13.22 -17.76 -9.91
CA SER A 191 13.87 -19.07 -10.03
C SER A 191 14.55 -19.55 -8.75
N GLU A 192 15.07 -18.63 -7.94
CA GLU A 192 15.65 -18.95 -6.62
C GLU A 192 14.55 -19.19 -5.59
N ALA A 193 13.49 -18.37 -5.61
CA ALA A 193 12.35 -18.51 -4.70
C ALA A 193 11.56 -19.80 -4.96
N PHE A 194 11.33 -20.13 -6.23
CA PHE A 194 10.52 -21.28 -6.64
C PHE A 194 11.24 -22.13 -7.69
N PRO A 195 12.26 -22.93 -7.29
CA PRO A 195 13.07 -23.72 -8.23
C PRO A 195 12.26 -24.69 -9.11
N ARG A 196 11.13 -25.17 -8.59
CA ARG A 196 10.20 -26.08 -9.30
C ARG A 196 9.56 -25.46 -10.54
N THR A 197 9.42 -24.13 -10.56
CA THR A 197 8.83 -23.40 -11.71
C THR A 197 9.80 -23.29 -12.88
N LYS A 198 11.12 -23.37 -12.62
CA LYS A 198 12.18 -23.18 -13.62
C LYS A 198 12.04 -24.10 -14.83
N ARG A 199 11.63 -25.36 -14.62
CA ARG A 199 11.47 -26.36 -15.70
C ARG A 199 10.34 -26.03 -16.68
N TRP A 200 9.37 -25.23 -16.25
CA TRP A 200 8.20 -24.84 -17.04
C TRP A 200 8.29 -23.42 -17.58
N TRP A 201 9.37 -22.70 -17.26
CA TRP A 201 9.53 -21.31 -17.61
C TRP A 201 9.91 -21.17 -19.09
N PRO A 202 9.07 -20.54 -19.93
CA PRO A 202 9.39 -20.40 -21.35
C PRO A 202 10.57 -19.44 -21.55
N SER A 203 11.39 -19.69 -22.57
CA SER A 203 12.54 -18.84 -22.93
C SER A 203 12.12 -17.41 -23.32
N TRP A 204 10.89 -17.24 -23.81
CA TRP A 204 10.33 -15.94 -24.19
C TRP A 204 9.73 -15.16 -23.03
N ASP A 205 9.64 -15.72 -21.81
CA ASP A 205 9.21 -15.00 -20.62
C ASP A 205 10.43 -14.43 -19.87
N PRO A 206 10.74 -13.13 -20.00
CA PRO A 206 11.95 -12.54 -19.46
C PRO A 206 11.84 -12.20 -17.96
N ARG A 207 10.71 -12.48 -17.31
CA ARG A 207 10.49 -12.05 -15.92
C ARG A 207 11.43 -12.80 -14.99
N ARG A 208 12.19 -12.03 -14.20
CA ARG A 208 13.05 -12.55 -13.13
C ARG A 208 12.51 -12.27 -11.74
N GLN A 209 11.53 -11.37 -11.62
CA GLN A 209 10.91 -10.94 -10.37
C GLN A 209 9.40 -10.75 -10.59
N PHE A 210 8.63 -10.92 -9.53
CA PHE A 210 7.21 -10.57 -9.52
C PHE A 210 7.02 -9.05 -9.44
N ASN A 211 5.87 -8.58 -9.88
CA ASN A 211 5.43 -7.21 -9.61
C ASN A 211 4.93 -7.10 -8.15
N CYS A 212 4.44 -5.91 -7.78
CA CYS A 212 3.82 -5.70 -6.48
C CYS A 212 2.74 -6.75 -6.22
N LEU A 213 2.88 -7.43 -5.09
CA LEU A 213 1.91 -8.40 -4.59
C LEU A 213 0.59 -7.68 -4.33
N GLN A 214 -0.51 -8.29 -4.77
CA GLN A 214 -1.85 -7.69 -4.76
C GLN A 214 -2.74 -8.35 -3.70
N THR A 215 -3.85 -7.71 -3.39
CA THR A 215 -4.87 -8.17 -2.43
C THR A 215 -5.85 -9.18 -3.03
N CYS A 216 -5.81 -9.38 -4.35
CA CYS A 216 -6.66 -10.29 -5.09
C CYS A 216 -5.84 -11.13 -6.08
N VAL A 217 -6.43 -12.24 -6.51
CA VAL A 217 -5.82 -13.18 -7.45
C VAL A 217 -6.66 -13.33 -8.71
N SER A 218 -6.02 -13.82 -9.78
CA SER A 218 -6.68 -14.09 -11.06
C SER A 218 -7.80 -15.10 -10.94
N SER A 219 -8.83 -14.97 -11.78
CA SER A 219 -9.89 -15.97 -11.91
C SER A 219 -9.44 -17.21 -12.69
N ALA A 220 -10.04 -18.36 -12.40
CA ALA A 220 -9.80 -19.61 -13.14
C ALA A 220 -10.12 -19.47 -14.64
N LYS A 221 -11.12 -18.66 -15.00
CA LYS A 221 -11.49 -18.37 -16.40
C LYS A 221 -10.33 -17.71 -17.17
N LEU A 222 -9.56 -16.83 -16.52
CA LEU A 222 -8.39 -16.22 -17.14
C LEU A 222 -7.29 -17.26 -17.40
N LEU A 223 -7.04 -18.14 -16.43
CA LEU A 223 -6.04 -19.20 -16.56
C LEU A 223 -6.36 -20.14 -17.71
N GLU A 224 -7.62 -20.54 -17.84
CA GLU A 224 -8.08 -21.37 -18.97
C GLU A 224 -7.96 -20.65 -20.31
N ARG A 225 -8.27 -19.35 -20.38
CA ARG A 225 -8.06 -18.56 -21.60
C ARG A 225 -6.59 -18.51 -22.01
N ILE A 226 -5.68 -18.33 -21.07
CA ILE A 226 -4.23 -18.35 -21.32
C ILE A 226 -3.81 -19.73 -21.83
N ARG A 227 -4.27 -20.79 -21.16
CA ARG A 227 -3.96 -22.17 -21.54
C ARG A 227 -4.44 -22.51 -22.94
N VAL A 228 -5.68 -22.14 -23.29
CA VAL A 228 -6.24 -22.36 -24.64
C VAL A 228 -5.47 -21.56 -25.69
N ALA A 229 -5.15 -20.29 -25.41
CA ALA A 229 -4.38 -19.46 -26.33
C ALA A 229 -2.98 -20.04 -26.62
N LEU A 230 -2.32 -20.59 -25.61
CA LEU A 230 -1.02 -21.25 -25.77
C LEU A 230 -1.13 -22.60 -26.48
N THR A 231 -2.15 -23.40 -26.16
CA THR A 231 -2.34 -24.73 -26.77
C THR A 231 -2.67 -24.64 -28.25
N ASN A 232 -3.39 -23.59 -28.67
CA ASN A 232 -3.74 -23.35 -30.08
C ASN A 232 -2.67 -22.58 -30.86
N SER A 233 -1.50 -22.34 -30.26
CA SER A 233 -0.39 -21.61 -30.89
C SER A 233 0.75 -22.54 -31.30
N SER A 234 1.61 -22.08 -32.21
CA SER A 234 2.91 -22.69 -32.47
C SER A 234 3.80 -22.66 -31.21
N ASP A 235 4.86 -23.46 -31.18
CA ASP A 235 5.91 -23.37 -30.17
C ASP A 235 7.22 -22.90 -30.84
N PRO A 236 7.68 -21.66 -30.59
CA PRO A 236 7.12 -20.66 -29.67
C PRO A 236 5.82 -20.00 -30.21
N PRO A 237 4.97 -19.46 -29.31
CA PRO A 237 3.74 -18.76 -29.72
C PRO A 237 4.03 -17.49 -30.52
N PRO A 238 3.11 -17.01 -31.38
CA PRO A 238 3.27 -15.75 -32.09
C PRO A 238 3.47 -14.56 -31.13
N PRO A 239 4.21 -13.51 -31.52
CA PRO A 239 4.51 -12.37 -30.63
C PRO A 239 3.27 -11.70 -30.01
N ARG A 240 2.15 -11.69 -30.72
CA ARG A 240 0.86 -11.18 -30.21
C ARG A 240 0.36 -11.98 -29.01
N VAL A 241 0.46 -13.31 -29.06
CA VAL A 241 0.05 -14.20 -27.96
C VAL A 241 1.03 -14.08 -26.80
N GLN A 242 2.34 -14.06 -27.07
CA GLN A 242 3.35 -13.83 -26.03
C GLN A 242 3.09 -12.52 -25.28
N LYS A 243 2.85 -11.42 -25.99
CA LYS A 243 2.54 -10.11 -25.39
C LYS A 243 1.30 -10.19 -24.49
N TYR A 244 0.20 -10.76 -24.98
CA TYR A 244 -1.03 -10.94 -24.20
C TYR A 244 -0.78 -11.75 -22.92
N VAL A 245 -0.12 -12.91 -23.03
CA VAL A 245 0.15 -13.77 -21.88
C VAL A 245 1.08 -13.07 -20.88
N LEU A 246 2.13 -12.38 -21.34
CA LEU A 246 3.02 -11.63 -20.45
C LEU A 246 2.33 -10.47 -19.74
N GLU A 247 1.41 -9.77 -20.40
CA GLU A 247 0.63 -8.69 -19.78
C GLU A 247 -0.24 -9.22 -18.63
N GLU A 248 -0.96 -10.32 -18.85
CA GLU A 248 -1.77 -10.96 -17.81
C GLU A 248 -0.91 -11.56 -16.69
N CYS A 249 0.20 -12.21 -17.05
CA CYS A 249 1.13 -12.77 -16.07
C CYS A 249 1.77 -11.69 -15.19
N ARG A 250 2.10 -10.52 -15.76
CA ARG A 250 2.58 -9.35 -14.99
C ARG A 250 1.50 -8.73 -14.14
N LYS A 251 0.26 -8.66 -14.65
CA LYS A 251 -0.86 -8.05 -13.95
C LYS A 251 -1.25 -8.84 -12.70
N TRP A 252 -1.27 -10.17 -12.80
CA TRP A 252 -1.75 -11.07 -11.75
C TRP A 252 -0.65 -11.87 -11.04
N ASN A 253 0.62 -11.54 -11.30
CA ASN A 253 1.78 -12.26 -10.77
C ASN A 253 1.72 -13.78 -11.00
N LEU A 254 1.31 -14.21 -12.20
CA LEU A 254 1.17 -15.62 -12.52
C LEU A 254 2.53 -16.29 -12.71
N ALA A 255 2.70 -17.48 -12.15
CA ALA A 255 3.89 -18.31 -12.28
C ALA A 255 3.62 -19.55 -13.15
N TRP A 256 4.64 -20.04 -13.84
CA TRP A 256 4.54 -21.25 -14.67
C TRP A 256 4.61 -22.50 -13.82
N VAL A 257 3.56 -23.33 -13.89
CA VAL A 257 3.41 -24.54 -13.06
C VAL A 257 3.34 -25.83 -13.87
N GLY A 258 3.22 -25.72 -15.19
CA GLY A 258 3.15 -26.85 -16.11
C GLY A 258 3.29 -26.41 -17.56
N LEU A 259 3.40 -27.37 -18.48
CA LEU A 259 3.34 -27.10 -19.92
C LEU A 259 2.06 -26.33 -20.26
N ASN A 260 2.21 -25.12 -20.80
CA ASN A 260 1.12 -24.19 -21.14
C ASN A 260 0.20 -23.84 -19.95
N LYS A 261 0.68 -24.00 -18.70
CA LYS A 261 -0.10 -23.77 -17.49
C LYS A 261 0.57 -22.73 -16.60
N VAL A 262 -0.22 -21.72 -16.25
CA VAL A 262 0.13 -20.70 -15.27
C VAL A 262 -0.85 -20.75 -14.09
N ALA A 263 -0.38 -20.36 -12.91
CA ALA A 263 -1.19 -20.27 -11.70
C ALA A 263 -0.87 -18.99 -10.92
N PRO A 264 -1.83 -18.46 -10.14
CA PRO A 264 -1.54 -17.42 -9.16
C PRO A 264 -0.63 -17.98 -8.06
N LEU A 265 0.04 -17.08 -7.34
CA LEU A 265 0.80 -17.45 -6.14
C LEU A 265 -0.14 -18.00 -5.07
N GLU A 266 0.27 -19.09 -4.42
CA GLU A 266 -0.40 -19.61 -3.24
C GLU A 266 -0.16 -18.69 -2.02
N PRO A 267 -1.05 -18.68 -1.01
CA PRO A 267 -0.88 -17.80 0.14
C PRO A 267 0.44 -18.00 0.90
N ASP A 268 0.92 -19.24 1.03
CA ASP A 268 2.20 -19.55 1.67
C ASP A 268 3.41 -19.10 0.83
N GLU A 269 3.28 -19.10 -0.50
CA GLU A 269 4.29 -18.52 -1.40
C GLU A 269 4.35 -16.99 -1.24
N MET A 270 3.21 -16.34 -1.00
CA MET A 270 3.17 -14.90 -0.70
C MET A 270 3.74 -14.57 0.68
N GLU A 271 3.43 -15.35 1.71
CA GLU A 271 4.06 -15.23 3.04
C GLU A 271 5.58 -15.30 2.93
N PHE A 272 6.09 -16.29 2.19
CA PHE A 272 7.51 -16.45 1.94
C PHE A 272 8.15 -15.24 1.23
N LEU A 273 7.53 -14.73 0.15
CA LEU A 273 8.03 -13.55 -0.57
C LEU A 273 8.01 -12.26 0.26
N LEU A 274 7.05 -12.15 1.19
CA LEU A 274 6.91 -11.01 2.09
C LEU A 274 7.80 -11.14 3.35
N GLY A 275 8.43 -12.29 3.57
CA GLY A 275 9.32 -12.55 4.71
C GLY A 275 8.60 -12.89 6.02
N PHE A 276 7.33 -13.32 5.93
CA PHE A 276 6.56 -13.84 7.07
C PHE A 276 6.90 -15.32 7.34
N PRO A 277 6.67 -15.81 8.57
CA PRO A 277 6.70 -17.23 8.85
C PRO A 277 5.76 -18.01 7.95
N LYS A 278 6.12 -19.26 7.64
CA LYS A 278 5.22 -20.15 6.91
C LYS A 278 3.94 -20.38 7.72
N ASP A 279 2.80 -20.34 7.03
CA ASP A 279 1.47 -20.53 7.60
C ASP A 279 1.05 -19.41 8.58
N HIS A 280 1.71 -18.25 8.56
CA HIS A 280 1.40 -17.10 9.43
C HIS A 280 -0.06 -16.65 9.36
N THR A 281 -0.65 -16.68 8.17
CA THR A 281 -2.07 -16.31 7.95
C THR A 281 -2.97 -17.54 7.78
N ARG A 282 -2.48 -18.75 8.07
CA ARG A 282 -3.29 -19.97 7.91
C ARG A 282 -4.33 -20.07 9.02
N GLY A 283 -5.55 -20.50 8.65
CA GLY A 283 -6.69 -20.62 9.57
C GLY A 283 -7.83 -19.65 9.29
N ILE A 284 -7.60 -18.65 8.43
CA ILE A 284 -8.63 -17.71 7.95
C ILE A 284 -9.00 -17.99 6.49
N SER A 285 -10.03 -17.31 5.97
CA SER A 285 -10.48 -17.54 4.60
C SER A 285 -9.39 -17.19 3.58
N ARG A 286 -9.32 -17.94 2.48
CA ARG A 286 -8.29 -17.74 1.45
C ARG A 286 -8.30 -16.32 0.88
N THR A 287 -9.47 -15.71 0.72
CA THR A 287 -9.64 -14.34 0.24
C THR A 287 -9.06 -13.33 1.24
N GLU A 288 -9.31 -13.52 2.53
CA GLU A 288 -8.75 -12.65 3.57
C GLU A 288 -7.24 -12.81 3.67
N ARG A 289 -6.68 -14.01 3.51
CA ARG A 289 -5.23 -14.22 3.46
C ARG A 289 -4.59 -13.34 2.39
N TYR A 290 -5.09 -13.38 1.16
CA TYR A 290 -4.59 -12.55 0.08
C TYR A 290 -4.72 -11.06 0.37
N ARG A 291 -5.87 -10.62 0.91
CA ARG A 291 -6.11 -9.23 1.27
C ARG A 291 -5.12 -8.73 2.32
N SER A 292 -4.94 -9.48 3.40
CA SER A 292 -4.05 -9.13 4.49
C SER A 292 -2.58 -9.14 4.06
N LEU A 293 -2.14 -10.15 3.28
CA LEU A 293 -0.78 -10.23 2.76
C LEU A 293 -0.46 -9.09 1.77
N GLY A 294 -1.35 -8.80 0.82
CA GLY A 294 -1.14 -7.73 -0.16
C GLY A 294 -0.91 -6.35 0.49
N ASN A 295 -1.60 -6.09 1.61
CA ASN A 295 -1.51 -4.84 2.34
C ASN A 295 -0.42 -4.79 3.42
N SER A 296 0.19 -5.92 3.77
CA SER A 296 1.23 -6.01 4.81
C SER A 296 2.58 -5.39 4.42
N PHE A 297 3.50 -5.23 5.37
CA PHE A 297 4.88 -4.86 5.05
C PHE A 297 5.64 -5.99 4.33
N GLN A 298 6.69 -5.60 3.60
CA GLN A 298 7.76 -6.54 3.24
C GLN A 298 8.76 -6.57 4.40
N VAL A 299 8.81 -7.69 5.11
CA VAL A 299 9.49 -7.83 6.42
C VAL A 299 10.98 -7.56 6.29
N ASP A 300 11.67 -8.08 5.27
CA ASP A 300 13.13 -7.94 5.17
C ASP A 300 13.58 -6.49 4.86
N THR A 301 12.78 -5.72 4.12
CA THR A 301 13.00 -4.30 3.84
C THR A 301 12.85 -3.48 5.13
N VAL A 302 11.75 -3.71 5.86
CA VAL A 302 11.50 -3.00 7.13
C VAL A 302 12.54 -3.39 8.18
N ALA A 303 12.88 -4.66 8.30
CA ALA A 303 13.89 -5.14 9.22
C ALA A 303 15.28 -4.55 8.92
N TYR A 304 15.64 -4.38 7.65
CA TYR A 304 16.89 -3.70 7.30
C TYR A 304 16.94 -2.27 7.86
N HIS A 305 15.85 -1.50 7.77
CA HIS A 305 15.79 -0.16 8.36
C HIS A 305 15.78 -0.18 9.89
N LEU A 306 15.06 -1.13 10.50
CA LEU A 306 14.94 -1.26 11.96
C LEU A 306 16.17 -1.91 12.62
N SER A 307 17.08 -2.51 11.85
CA SER A 307 18.25 -3.24 12.38
C SER A 307 19.14 -2.40 13.30
N VAL A 308 19.21 -1.09 13.08
CA VAL A 308 19.97 -0.14 13.92
C VAL A 308 19.46 -0.07 15.36
N LEU A 309 18.21 -0.46 15.60
CA LEU A 309 17.60 -0.44 16.93
C LEU A 309 18.09 -1.59 17.81
N LYS A 310 18.70 -2.63 17.23
CA LYS A 310 19.17 -3.80 17.96
C LYS A 310 20.21 -3.45 19.01
N ASP A 311 21.23 -2.68 18.61
CA ASP A 311 22.32 -2.30 19.50
C ASP A 311 21.91 -1.15 20.45
N LEU A 312 20.88 -0.38 20.07
CA LEU A 312 20.35 0.73 20.89
C LEU A 312 19.46 0.25 22.04
N PHE A 313 18.79 -0.88 21.88
CA PHE A 313 17.82 -1.41 22.85
C PHE A 313 18.12 -2.86 23.25
N PRO A 314 19.26 -3.13 23.92
CA PRO A 314 19.67 -4.49 24.29
C PRO A 314 18.74 -5.16 25.32
N GLN A 315 17.97 -4.37 26.07
CA GLN A 315 16.98 -4.85 27.05
C GLN A 315 15.57 -4.96 26.48
N GLY A 316 15.45 -4.89 25.15
CA GLY A 316 14.17 -4.85 24.46
C GLY A 316 13.52 -3.46 24.47
N MET A 317 12.38 -3.36 23.79
CA MET A 317 11.70 -2.08 23.53
C MET A 317 10.18 -2.14 23.69
N ASN A 318 9.60 -0.97 23.93
CA ASN A 318 8.18 -0.71 23.89
C ASN A 318 7.77 -0.10 22.55
N VAL A 319 6.79 -0.71 21.89
CA VAL A 319 6.37 -0.35 20.52
C VAL A 319 4.91 0.08 20.50
N LEU A 320 4.63 1.19 19.83
CA LEU A 320 3.28 1.59 19.43
C LEU A 320 3.13 1.35 17.92
N SER A 321 2.35 0.33 17.56
CA SER A 321 2.15 -0.13 16.19
C SER A 321 0.77 0.29 15.68
N LEU A 322 0.73 1.31 14.84
CA LEU A 322 -0.49 1.89 14.27
C LEU A 322 -0.77 1.29 12.90
N PHE A 323 -2.00 0.82 12.67
CA PHE A 323 -2.38 0.11 11.43
C PHE A 323 -1.53 -1.15 11.22
N SER A 324 -1.36 -1.93 12.28
CA SER A 324 -0.40 -3.02 12.37
C SER A 324 -0.66 -4.18 11.41
N GLY A 325 -1.90 -4.33 10.92
CA GLY A 325 -2.28 -5.41 10.01
C GLY A 325 -1.96 -6.76 10.62
N ILE A 326 -1.25 -7.61 9.86
CA ILE A 326 -0.83 -8.95 10.30
C ILE A 326 0.49 -8.98 11.08
N GLY A 327 0.96 -7.84 11.59
CA GLY A 327 2.14 -7.80 12.45
C GLY A 327 3.48 -7.69 11.72
N GLY A 328 3.52 -7.04 10.54
CA GLY A 328 4.74 -7.00 9.73
C GLY A 328 5.93 -6.34 10.41
N ALA A 329 5.69 -5.35 11.28
CA ALA A 329 6.73 -4.68 12.05
C ALA A 329 7.23 -5.56 13.20
N GLU A 330 6.31 -6.21 13.90
CA GLU A 330 6.56 -7.09 15.04
C GLU A 330 7.34 -8.32 14.60
N VAL A 331 6.98 -8.92 13.45
CA VAL A 331 7.74 -10.01 12.83
C VAL A 331 9.16 -9.53 12.45
N ALA A 332 9.30 -8.32 11.91
CA ALA A 332 10.61 -7.76 11.57
C ALA A 332 11.51 -7.60 12.81
N LEU A 333 10.97 -7.02 13.89
CA LEU A 333 11.68 -6.85 15.18
C LEU A 333 12.07 -8.20 15.79
N HIS A 334 11.15 -9.16 15.80
CA HIS A 334 11.42 -10.50 16.29
C HIS A 334 12.54 -11.20 15.48
N ARG A 335 12.50 -11.12 14.14
CA ARG A 335 13.54 -11.71 13.27
C ARG A 335 14.91 -11.03 13.44
N LEU A 336 14.95 -9.76 13.85
CA LEU A 336 16.20 -9.08 14.21
C LEU A 336 16.77 -9.55 15.56
N GLY A 337 15.97 -10.26 16.37
CA GLY A 337 16.30 -10.64 17.74
C GLY A 337 16.13 -9.48 18.72
N ILE A 338 15.30 -8.49 18.40
CA ILE A 338 14.97 -7.39 19.31
C ILE A 338 13.80 -7.83 20.17
N GLN A 339 14.02 -7.89 21.48
CA GLN A 339 12.97 -8.25 22.43
C GLN A 339 11.89 -7.15 22.48
N MET A 340 10.63 -7.54 22.41
CA MET A 340 9.51 -6.61 22.54
C MET A 340 8.91 -6.75 23.94
N ASN A 341 9.09 -5.75 24.78
CA ASN A 341 8.64 -5.78 26.17
C ASN A 341 7.13 -5.52 26.26
N THR A 342 6.68 -4.44 25.62
CA THR A 342 5.26 -4.14 25.44
C THR A 342 4.98 -3.67 24.02
N VAL A 343 3.97 -4.25 23.38
CA VAL A 343 3.47 -3.79 22.08
C VAL A 343 2.02 -3.35 22.24
N ILE A 344 1.75 -2.09 21.91
CA ILE A 344 0.38 -1.60 21.75
C ILE A 344 0.08 -1.56 20.26
N SER A 345 -0.78 -2.46 19.82
CA SER A 345 -1.13 -2.67 18.41
C SER A 345 -2.52 -2.12 18.13
N VAL A 346 -2.65 -1.30 17.09
CA VAL A 346 -3.91 -0.68 16.67
C VAL A 346 -4.30 -1.21 15.30
N GLU A 347 -5.35 -2.03 15.25
CA GLU A 347 -5.79 -2.69 14.02
C GLU A 347 -7.31 -2.85 14.00
N LYS A 348 -7.94 -2.37 12.92
CA LYS A 348 -9.40 -2.36 12.76
C LYS A 348 -9.97 -3.74 12.47
N SER A 349 -9.29 -4.55 11.65
CA SER A 349 -9.75 -5.88 11.28
C SER A 349 -9.51 -6.89 12.40
N GLU A 350 -10.58 -7.53 12.86
CA GLU A 350 -10.51 -8.62 13.84
C GLU A 350 -9.69 -9.82 13.34
N VAL A 351 -9.76 -10.09 12.04
CA VAL A 351 -9.01 -11.17 11.38
C VAL A 351 -7.50 -10.92 11.51
N ASN A 352 -7.06 -9.69 11.21
CA ASN A 352 -5.65 -9.29 11.34
C ASN A 352 -5.18 -9.32 12.80
N ARG A 353 -6.00 -8.83 13.74
CA ARG A 353 -5.74 -8.92 15.18
C ARG A 353 -5.55 -10.37 15.62
N THR A 354 -6.43 -11.26 15.19
CA THR A 354 -6.35 -12.70 15.50
C THR A 354 -5.06 -13.33 14.97
N ILE A 355 -4.63 -12.96 13.75
CA ILE A 355 -3.35 -13.41 13.18
C ILE A 355 -2.17 -12.95 14.04
N LEU A 356 -2.09 -11.65 14.34
CA LEU A 356 -1.00 -11.09 15.14
C LEU A 356 -0.98 -11.72 16.54
N LYS A 357 -2.15 -11.87 17.18
CA LYS A 357 -2.28 -12.49 18.50
C LYS A 357 -1.85 -13.95 18.50
N SER A 358 -2.29 -14.73 17.52
CA SER A 358 -1.89 -16.13 17.39
C SER A 358 -0.39 -16.28 17.23
N TRP A 359 0.24 -15.41 16.43
CA TRP A 359 1.70 -15.36 16.30
C TRP A 359 2.38 -14.90 17.60
N TRP A 360 1.81 -13.90 18.29
CA TRP A 360 2.34 -13.37 19.55
C TRP A 360 2.42 -14.44 20.62
N ASP A 361 1.32 -15.16 20.85
CA ASP A 361 1.21 -16.21 21.87
C ASP A 361 2.18 -17.38 21.62
N GLN A 362 2.59 -17.59 20.36
CA GLN A 362 3.53 -18.65 19.97
C GLN A 362 5.00 -18.23 20.10
N THR A 363 5.30 -16.93 20.05
CA THR A 363 6.68 -16.45 19.79
C THR A 363 7.21 -15.44 20.79
N GLN A 364 6.33 -14.73 21.50
CA GLN A 364 6.71 -13.61 22.36
C GLN A 364 6.38 -13.88 23.84
N THR A 365 7.19 -13.30 24.72
CA THR A 365 6.98 -13.34 26.18
C THR A 365 6.53 -11.99 26.76
N GLY A 366 6.56 -10.93 25.94
CA GLY A 366 6.15 -9.59 26.35
C GLY A 366 4.63 -9.43 26.41
N THR A 367 4.20 -8.20 26.67
CA THR A 367 2.77 -7.85 26.74
C THR A 367 2.26 -7.30 25.41
N LEU A 368 1.23 -7.93 24.83
CA LEU A 368 0.47 -7.37 23.71
C LEU A 368 -0.82 -6.72 24.20
N ILE A 369 -1.05 -5.47 23.83
CA ILE A 369 -2.30 -4.74 24.06
C ILE A 369 -2.89 -4.38 22.70
N GLU A 370 -4.07 -4.93 22.42
CA GLU A 370 -4.76 -4.72 21.15
C GLU A 370 -5.82 -3.62 21.29
N ILE A 371 -5.84 -2.70 20.34
CA ILE A 371 -6.82 -1.62 20.24
C ILE A 371 -7.45 -1.66 18.86
N THR A 372 -8.77 -1.62 18.80
CA THR A 372 -9.51 -1.75 17.54
C THR A 372 -9.42 -0.50 16.67
N ASP A 373 -9.56 0.69 17.26
CA ASP A 373 -9.68 1.93 16.50
C ASP A 373 -8.73 3.01 17.01
N VAL A 374 -8.00 3.59 16.06
CA VAL A 374 -7.05 4.68 16.24
C VAL A 374 -7.71 5.94 16.82
N GLN A 375 -9.00 6.14 16.57
CA GLN A 375 -9.76 7.26 17.13
C GLN A 375 -9.91 7.16 18.65
N THR A 376 -9.92 5.93 19.18
CA THR A 376 -10.09 5.71 20.62
C THR A 376 -8.82 6.02 21.41
N LEU A 377 -7.66 6.20 20.76
CA LEU A 377 -6.42 6.62 21.39
C LEU A 377 -6.44 8.14 21.62
N SER A 378 -7.02 8.56 22.74
CA SER A 378 -6.94 9.93 23.24
C SER A 378 -5.60 10.20 23.93
N SER A 379 -5.26 11.48 24.13
CA SER A 379 -4.03 11.89 24.81
C SER A 379 -3.94 11.33 26.24
N GLU A 380 -5.07 11.26 26.95
CA GLU A 380 -5.15 10.73 28.31
C GLU A 380 -4.85 9.24 28.36
N ARG A 381 -5.37 8.48 27.37
CA ARG A 381 -5.06 7.04 27.26
C ARG A 381 -3.61 6.81 26.90
N ILE A 382 -3.04 7.61 26.00
CA ILE A 382 -1.62 7.56 25.66
C ILE A 382 -0.77 7.86 26.90
N GLU A 383 -1.11 8.89 27.68
CA GLU A 383 -0.42 9.23 28.93
C GLU A 383 -0.50 8.10 29.96
N ALA A 384 -1.67 7.47 30.11
CA ALA A 384 -1.84 6.32 30.99
C ALA A 384 -0.96 5.13 30.56
N TYR A 385 -0.85 4.85 29.25
CA TYR A 385 0.05 3.81 28.76
C TYR A 385 1.51 4.16 29.01
N ILE A 386 1.94 5.39 28.68
CA ILE A 386 3.32 5.85 28.90
C ILE A 386 3.71 5.73 30.38
N ARG A 387 2.86 6.18 31.30
CA ARG A 387 3.10 6.04 32.75
C ARG A 387 3.22 4.59 33.20
N ARG A 388 2.46 3.68 32.58
CA ARG A 388 2.46 2.26 32.94
C ARG A 388 3.69 1.52 32.42
N ILE A 389 4.15 1.83 31.21
CA ILE A 389 5.19 1.04 30.52
C ILE A 389 6.57 1.74 30.50
N GLY A 390 6.64 3.01 30.89
CA GLY A 390 7.87 3.82 30.88
C GLY A 390 8.14 4.56 29.57
N GLY A 391 7.15 4.68 28.68
CA GLY A 391 7.28 5.33 27.37
C GLY A 391 7.41 4.37 26.19
N PHE A 392 7.40 4.94 24.99
CA PHE A 392 7.55 4.19 23.73
C PHE A 392 8.90 4.49 23.09
N ASP A 393 9.61 3.45 22.69
CA ASP A 393 10.89 3.57 21.99
C ASP A 393 10.68 3.69 20.48
N LEU A 394 9.62 3.07 19.96
CA LEU A 394 9.26 3.07 18.55
C LEU A 394 7.76 3.29 18.34
N VAL A 395 7.41 4.28 17.52
CA VAL A 395 6.07 4.47 16.96
C VAL A 395 6.11 4.14 15.47
N ILE A 396 5.50 3.03 15.06
CA ILE A 396 5.54 2.53 13.70
C ILE A 396 4.13 2.46 13.10
N GLY A 397 4.00 2.77 11.81
CA GLY A 397 2.74 2.58 11.11
C GLY A 397 2.85 2.63 9.59
N GLY A 398 1.85 2.07 8.92
CA GLY A 398 1.74 2.07 7.45
C GLY A 398 0.40 2.63 7.02
N SER A 399 0.36 3.32 5.89
CA SER A 399 -0.91 3.74 5.30
C SER A 399 -1.70 2.50 4.84
N PRO A 400 -2.95 2.28 5.27
CA PRO A 400 -3.75 1.16 4.78
C PRO A 400 -4.04 1.35 3.29
N CYS A 401 -3.38 0.53 2.46
CA CYS A 401 -3.31 0.69 1.02
C CYS A 401 -4.52 0.11 0.26
N ASN A 402 -5.77 0.51 0.55
CA ASN A 402 -6.91 -0.06 -0.19
C ASN A 402 -7.21 0.62 -1.55
N ASN A 403 -6.85 1.89 -1.75
CA ASN A 403 -7.19 2.63 -2.99
C ASN A 403 -6.01 2.94 -3.95
N LEU A 404 -4.79 2.49 -3.64
CA LEU A 404 -3.59 2.84 -4.42
C LEU A 404 -2.93 1.67 -5.17
N THR A 405 -3.41 0.44 -4.96
CA THR A 405 -3.02 -0.70 -5.80
C THR A 405 -3.77 -0.66 -7.13
N GLY A 406 -3.06 -0.76 -8.25
CA GLY A 406 -3.45 -0.32 -9.60
C GLY A 406 -4.72 -0.92 -10.24
N SER A 407 -5.51 -1.70 -9.52
CA SER A 407 -6.82 -2.23 -9.95
C SER A 407 -7.98 -1.26 -9.68
N ASN A 408 -7.87 -0.35 -8.70
CA ASN A 408 -8.91 0.62 -8.33
C ASN A 408 -8.58 2.05 -8.80
N ARG A 409 -8.12 2.22 -10.05
CA ARG A 409 -7.74 3.52 -10.63
C ARG A 409 -8.89 4.52 -10.87
N HIS A 410 -10.10 4.24 -10.40
CA HIS A 410 -11.29 5.02 -10.74
C HIS A 410 -11.65 6.14 -9.75
N HIS A 411 -11.12 6.13 -8.52
CA HIS A 411 -11.27 7.26 -7.60
C HIS A 411 -9.89 7.84 -7.25
N ARG A 412 -9.59 9.02 -7.82
CA ARG A 412 -8.43 9.84 -7.47
C ARG A 412 -8.80 10.75 -6.29
N ASP A 413 -9.24 10.16 -5.20
CA ASP A 413 -9.46 10.95 -4.00
C ASP A 413 -8.07 11.11 -3.38
N GLY A 414 -7.54 12.33 -3.50
CA GLY A 414 -6.25 12.71 -2.94
C GLY A 414 -6.29 12.73 -1.42
N LEU A 415 -5.72 13.76 -0.80
CA LEU A 415 -5.67 13.94 0.65
C LEU A 415 -7.04 14.19 1.33
N GLU A 416 -8.14 14.09 0.59
CA GLU A 416 -9.51 14.25 1.07
C GLU A 416 -10.28 12.92 1.17
N GLY A 417 -9.72 11.81 0.66
CA GLY A 417 -10.31 10.48 0.81
C GLY A 417 -10.10 9.88 2.22
N GLU A 418 -10.89 8.86 2.58
CA GLU A 418 -10.88 8.20 3.91
C GLU A 418 -9.49 7.77 4.40
N HIS A 419 -8.55 7.47 3.49
CA HIS A 419 -7.18 7.07 3.83
C HIS A 419 -6.29 8.22 4.32
N SER A 420 -6.63 9.45 3.97
CA SER A 420 -5.87 10.66 4.32
C SER A 420 -6.12 11.06 5.78
N ALA A 421 -7.33 10.79 6.29
CA ALA A 421 -7.67 10.93 7.70
C ALA A 421 -6.78 10.06 8.60
N LEU A 422 -6.40 8.86 8.13
CA LEU A 422 -5.59 7.93 8.92
C LEU A 422 -4.15 8.40 9.10
N PHE A 423 -3.58 9.10 8.10
CA PHE A 423 -2.29 9.78 8.28
C PHE A 423 -2.37 10.87 9.36
N HIS A 424 -3.44 11.67 9.37
CA HIS A 424 -3.63 12.69 10.40
C HIS A 424 -3.76 12.08 11.80
N HIS A 425 -4.39 10.91 11.93
CA HIS A 425 -4.41 10.18 13.19
C HIS A 425 -3.01 9.66 13.60
N TYR A 426 -2.20 9.16 12.66
CA TYR A 426 -0.80 8.79 12.94
C TYR A 426 -0.02 9.99 13.49
N PHE A 427 -0.05 11.12 12.78
CA PHE A 427 0.65 12.34 13.20
C PHE A 427 0.15 12.83 14.57
N ARG A 428 -1.17 12.90 14.78
CA ARG A 428 -1.78 13.29 16.06
C ARG A 428 -1.26 12.44 17.21
N ILE A 429 -1.20 11.11 17.02
CA ILE A 429 -0.72 10.18 18.06
C ILE A 429 0.77 10.33 18.28
N LEU A 430 1.58 10.39 17.21
CA LEU A 430 3.03 10.59 17.32
C LEU A 430 3.35 11.88 18.07
N HIS A 431 2.69 12.98 17.74
CA HIS A 431 2.85 14.27 18.41
C HIS A 431 2.44 14.19 19.88
N ALA A 432 1.33 13.53 20.20
CA ALA A 432 0.89 13.33 21.59
C ALA A 432 1.91 12.50 22.39
N VAL A 433 2.42 11.40 21.82
CA VAL A 433 3.45 10.57 22.46
C VAL A 433 4.70 11.39 22.76
N LYS A 434 5.23 12.12 21.76
CA LYS A 434 6.42 12.96 21.94
C LYS A 434 6.20 14.03 23.02
N SER A 435 5.09 14.77 22.94
CA SER A 435 4.78 15.83 23.90
C SER A 435 4.61 15.32 25.34
N ILE A 436 4.03 14.12 25.52
CA ILE A 436 3.87 13.52 26.85
C ILE A 436 5.22 13.01 27.38
N MET A 437 6.03 12.37 26.53
CA MET A 437 7.36 11.87 26.92
C MET A 437 8.37 12.99 27.19
N GLU A 438 8.19 14.18 26.61
CA GLU A 438 9.01 15.36 26.94
C GLU A 438 8.63 15.99 28.28
N ARG A 439 7.40 15.76 28.76
CA ARG A 439 6.86 16.33 30.00
C ARG A 439 7.08 15.45 31.23
N LEU A 440 7.13 14.13 31.03
CA LEU A 440 7.38 13.12 32.08
C LEU A 440 8.87 12.86 32.20
#